data_AF-F1SZK9-F1
#
_entry.id   AF-F1SZK9-F1
#
_cell.length_a   1.000
_cell.length_b   1.000
_cell.length_c   1.000
_cell.angle_alpha   90.00
_cell.angle_beta   90.00
_cell.angle_gamma   90.00
#
_symmetry.space_group_name_H-M   'P 1'
#
loop_
_entity.id
_entity.type
_entity.pdbx_description
1 polymer ?
#
loop_
_entity_poly.entity_id
_entity_poly.type
_entity_poly.pdbx_seq_one_letter_code
_entity_poly.pdbx_strand_id
1 'polypeptide(L)'
;MAENTKIQDWPGEWDKTTPERLAHLVDGYRYLEDLYQHGIEVSDVEKDFSTQDIFIGLKTAIEKKIWMIQAELGSAPEIDE
;
A
#
# COMPACT_ATOMS: atom_id res chain seq x y z
N MET A 1 -6.17 -18.58 4.76
CA MET A 1 -6.06 -17.56 3.70
C MET A 1 -7.20 -16.59 3.92
N ALA A 2 -6.96 -15.28 3.83
CA ALA A 2 -8.05 -14.32 3.91
C ALA A 2 -8.88 -14.41 2.62
N GLU A 3 -10.16 -14.76 2.71
CA GLU A 3 -10.99 -15.04 1.51
C GLU A 3 -11.29 -13.79 0.68
N ASN A 4 -11.22 -12.61 1.31
CA ASN A 4 -11.62 -11.34 0.71
C ASN A 4 -10.44 -10.43 0.35
N THR A 5 -9.20 -10.82 0.67
CA THR A 5 -8.04 -9.99 0.33
C THR A 5 -7.72 -10.11 -1.16
N LYS A 6 -7.29 -9.01 -1.77
CA LYS A 6 -6.69 -9.02 -3.11
C LYS A 6 -5.15 -9.03 -3.06
N ILE A 7 -4.56 -9.02 -1.87
CA ILE A 7 -3.12 -9.17 -1.66
C ILE A 7 -2.77 -10.66 -1.80
N GLN A 8 -1.87 -10.99 -2.72
CA GLN A 8 -1.44 -12.35 -2.96
C GLN A 8 -0.47 -12.83 -1.88
N ASP A 9 -0.77 -13.97 -1.27
CA ASP A 9 0.16 -14.68 -0.39
C ASP A 9 1.18 -15.46 -1.22
N TRP A 10 2.44 -15.49 -0.77
CA TRP A 10 3.48 -16.33 -1.38
C TRP A 10 3.90 -17.46 -0.43
N PRO A 11 4.18 -18.68 -0.96
CA PRO A 11 4.86 -19.72 -0.20
C PRO A 11 6.19 -19.19 0.35
N GLY A 12 6.49 -19.50 1.61
CA GLY A 12 7.74 -19.12 2.22
C GLY A 12 8.91 -19.90 1.63
N GLU A 13 9.80 -19.21 0.90
CA GLU A 13 11.01 -19.78 0.31
C GLU A 13 12.26 -19.09 0.88
N TRP A 14 13.34 -19.84 1.10
CA TRP A 14 14.59 -19.33 1.70
C TRP A 14 15.52 -18.64 0.70
N ASP A 15 15.35 -18.91 -0.59
CA ASP A 15 16.18 -18.38 -1.68
C ASP A 15 15.81 -16.95 -2.11
N LYS A 16 14.62 -16.46 -1.73
CA LYS A 16 14.21 -15.07 -1.98
C LYS A 16 15.13 -14.09 -1.25
N THR A 17 15.75 -13.23 -2.04
CA THR A 17 16.66 -12.18 -1.59
C THR A 17 15.92 -11.04 -0.89
N THR A 18 16.65 -10.22 -0.13
CA THR A 18 16.07 -9.03 0.52
C THR A 18 15.42 -8.08 -0.50
N PRO A 19 16.04 -7.74 -1.65
CA PRO A 19 15.39 -6.90 -2.65
C PRO A 19 14.08 -7.46 -3.19
N GLU A 20 14.01 -8.76 -3.48
CA GLU A 20 12.75 -9.40 -3.96
C GLU A 20 11.64 -9.29 -2.92
N ARG A 21 11.97 -9.46 -1.63
CA ARG A 21 10.99 -9.31 -0.54
C ARG A 21 10.54 -7.87 -0.35
N LEU A 22 11.46 -6.91 -0.49
CA LEU A 22 11.14 -5.48 -0.42
C LEU A 22 10.25 -5.06 -1.59
N ALA A 23 10.53 -5.53 -2.81
CA ALA A 23 9.67 -5.29 -3.98
C ALA A 23 8.25 -5.84 -3.76
N HIS A 24 8.13 -7.06 -3.22
CA HIS A 24 6.83 -7.63 -2.88
C HIS A 24 6.07 -6.82 -1.80
N LEU A 25 6.78 -6.25 -0.82
CA LEU A 25 6.17 -5.33 0.15
C LEU A 25 5.64 -4.05 -0.53
N VAL A 26 6.37 -3.50 -1.50
CA VAL A 26 5.92 -2.34 -2.28
C VAL A 26 4.64 -2.69 -3.05
N ASP A 27 4.57 -3.84 -3.72
CA ASP A 27 3.36 -4.27 -4.44
C ASP A 27 2.12 -4.32 -3.53
N GLY A 28 2.26 -4.88 -2.33
CA GLY A 28 1.18 -4.92 -1.34
C GLY A 28 0.79 -3.52 -0.84
N TYR A 29 1.77 -2.62 -0.67
CA TYR A 29 1.51 -1.24 -0.28
C TYR A 29 0.83 -0.43 -1.38
N ARG A 30 1.14 -0.65 -2.66
CA ARG A 30 0.42 -0.03 -3.79
C ARG A 30 -1.05 -0.41 -3.82
N TYR A 31 -1.33 -1.69 -3.61
CA TYR A 31 -2.72 -2.13 -3.49
C TYR A 31 -3.47 -1.41 -2.35
N LEU A 32 -2.82 -1.22 -1.19
CA LEU A 32 -3.42 -0.51 -0.07
C LEU A 32 -3.57 0.99 -0.34
N GLU A 33 -2.60 1.61 -1.01
CA GLU A 33 -2.67 3.01 -1.45
C GLU A 33 -3.92 3.27 -2.29
N ASP A 34 -4.14 2.45 -3.33
CA ASP A 34 -5.32 2.52 -4.20
C ASP A 34 -6.62 2.26 -3.43
N LEU A 35 -6.59 1.27 -2.54
CA LEU A 35 -7.75 0.93 -1.71
C LEU A 35 -8.15 2.09 -0.79
N TYR A 36 -7.17 2.77 -0.18
CA TYR A 36 -7.45 3.92 0.68
C TYR A 36 -7.89 5.12 -0.13
N GLN A 37 -7.34 5.35 -1.33
CA GLN A 37 -7.84 6.38 -2.24
C GLN A 37 -9.32 6.15 -2.58
N HIS A 38 -9.70 4.92 -2.91
CA HIS A 38 -11.11 4.56 -3.13
C HIS A 38 -11.96 4.78 -1.86
N GLY A 39 -11.42 4.45 -0.68
CA GLY A 39 -12.08 4.72 0.61
C GLY A 39 -12.34 6.20 0.85
N ILE A 40 -11.39 7.09 0.49
CA ILE A 40 -11.54 8.55 0.57
C ILE A 40 -12.68 9.04 -0.33
N GLU A 41 -12.77 8.51 -1.55
CA GLU A 41 -13.81 8.87 -2.52
C GLU A 41 -15.20 8.43 -2.05
N VAL A 42 -15.33 7.19 -1.58
CA VAL A 42 -16.62 6.66 -1.08
C VAL A 42 -17.07 7.41 0.18
N SER A 43 -16.16 7.63 1.13
CA SER A 43 -16.48 8.38 2.36
C SER A 43 -16.81 9.85 2.09
N ASP A 44 -16.24 10.47 1.04
CA ASP A 44 -16.68 11.79 0.60
C ASP A 44 -18.12 11.79 0.11
N VAL A 45 -18.49 10.82 -0.74
CA VAL A 45 -19.84 10.69 -1.31
C VAL A 45 -20.88 10.50 -0.20
N GLU A 46 -20.57 9.67 0.79
CA GLU A 46 -21.46 9.38 1.93
C GLU A 46 -21.42 10.45 3.04
N LYS A 47 -20.47 11.40 2.95
CA LYS A 47 -20.23 12.45 3.95
C LYS A 47 -19.87 11.89 5.33
N ASP A 48 -19.18 10.74 5.36
CA ASP A 48 -18.55 10.18 6.57
C ASP A 48 -17.12 10.70 6.70
N PHE A 49 -16.99 11.92 7.21
CA PHE A 49 -15.70 12.60 7.31
C PHE A 49 -14.76 11.98 8.34
N SER A 50 -15.28 11.31 9.37
CA SER A 50 -14.43 10.64 10.35
C SER A 50 -13.74 9.42 9.74
N THR A 51 -14.44 8.65 8.92
CA THR A 51 -13.84 7.54 8.18
C THR A 51 -12.93 8.05 7.05
N GLN A 52 -13.30 9.16 6.39
CA GLN A 52 -12.42 9.81 5.41
C GLN A 52 -11.06 10.19 6.00
N ASP A 53 -11.03 10.81 7.19
CA ASP A 53 -9.80 11.18 7.88
C ASP A 53 -8.94 9.94 8.22
N ILE A 54 -9.58 8.82 8.58
CA ILE A 54 -8.87 7.55 8.80
C ILE A 54 -8.17 7.11 7.52
N PHE A 55 -8.86 7.12 6.36
CA PHE A 55 -8.24 6.72 5.09
C PHE A 55 -7.14 7.68 4.62
N ILE A 56 -7.31 8.99 4.80
CA ILE A 56 -6.25 9.98 4.50
C ILE A 56 -4.99 9.70 5.32
N GLY A 57 -5.16 9.46 6.63
CA GLY A 57 -4.04 9.14 7.51
C GLY A 57 -3.33 7.83 7.12
N LEU A 58 -4.10 6.80 6.76
CA LEU A 58 -3.57 5.52 6.32
C LEU A 58 -2.86 5.61 4.96
N LYS A 59 -3.43 6.32 3.98
CA LYS A 59 -2.81 6.57 2.66
C LYS A 59 -1.47 7.30 2.82
N THR A 60 -1.44 8.38 3.60
CA THR A 60 -0.22 9.14 3.90
C THR A 60 0.87 8.25 4.53
N ALA A 61 0.49 7.36 5.44
CA ALA A 61 1.43 6.44 6.07
C ALA A 61 1.98 5.38 5.11
N ILE A 62 1.16 4.91 4.16
CA ILE A 62 1.57 3.96 3.12
C ILE A 62 2.49 4.61 2.08
N GLU A 63 2.16 5.79 1.58
CA GLU A 63 3.01 6.55 0.64
C GLU A 63 4.41 6.78 1.21
N LYS A 64 4.50 7.13 2.50
CA LYS A 64 5.79 7.25 3.19
C LYS A 64 6.57 5.94 3.21
N LYS A 65 5.91 4.80 3.44
CA LYS A 65 6.57 3.48 3.45
C LYS A 65 7.04 3.08 2.05
N ILE A 66 6.22 3.32 1.03
CA ILE A 66 6.60 3.12 -0.37
C ILE A 66 7.86 3.93 -0.67
N TRP A 67 7.87 5.22 -0.33
CA TRP A 67 9.04 6.07 -0.53
C TRP A 67 10.29 5.52 0.15
N MET A 68 10.20 5.11 1.42
CA MET A 68 11.35 4.58 2.16
C MET A 68 11.89 3.28 1.56
N ILE A 69 11.02 2.36 1.13
CA ILE A 69 11.45 1.07 0.57
C ILE A 69 11.98 1.23 -0.85
N GLN A 70 11.33 2.06 -1.69
CA GLN A 70 11.83 2.37 -3.03
C GLN A 70 13.22 3.02 -2.95
N ALA A 71 13.45 3.90 -1.97
CA ALA A 71 14.77 4.50 -1.74
C ALA A 71 15.84 3.45 -1.38
N GLU A 72 15.53 2.46 -0.53
CA GLU A 72 16.42 1.34 -0.22
C GLU A 72 16.74 0.50 -1.47
N LEU A 73 15.77 0.38 -2.39
CA LEU A 73 15.94 -0.30 -3.68
C LEU A 73 16.62 0.57 -4.76
N GLY A 74 17.01 1.81 -4.44
CA GLY A 74 17.63 2.74 -5.40
C GLY A 74 16.67 3.26 -6.47
N SER A 75 15.36 3.24 -6.20
CA SER A 75 14.28 3.61 -7.11
C SER A 75 13.52 4.85 -6.62
N ALA A 76 12.80 5.51 -7.55
CA ALA A 76 11.90 6.61 -7.22
C ALA A 76 10.62 6.09 -6.53
N PRO A 77 9.93 6.94 -5.74
CA PRO A 77 8.72 6.53 -5.04
C PRO A 77 7.50 6.37 -5.96
N GLU A 78 7.44 7.01 -7.14
CA GLU A 78 6.33 6.89 -8.11
C GLU A 78 4.93 7.04 -7.46
N ILE A 79 4.70 8.13 -6.71
CA ILE A 79 3.43 8.42 -5.99
C ILE A 79 2.80 9.75 -6.44
N ASP A 80 3.36 10.43 -7.44
CA ASP A 80 3.00 11.81 -7.81
C ASP A 80 2.02 11.91 -9.01
N GLU A 81 1.30 10.82 -9.35
CA GLU A 81 0.35 10.79 -10.49
C GLU A 81 -1.09 11.16 -10.11
#